data_AF-A0A803KWR3-F1
#
_entry.id   AF-A0A803KWR3-F1
#
_cell.length_a   1.000
_cell.length_b   1.000
_cell.length_c   1.000
_cell.angle_alpha   90.00
_cell.angle_beta   90.00
_cell.angle_gamma   90.00
#
_symmetry.space_group_name_H-M   'P 1'
#
loop_
_entity.id
_entity.type
_entity.pdbx_description
1 polymer ?
#
loop_
_entity_poly.entity_id
_entity_poly.type
_entity_poly.pdbx_seq_one_letter_code
_entity_poly.pdbx_strand_id
1 'polypeptide(L)'
;MSDHDELEAKFFEERRALEDKYQKLYQPLYTKRYEIVNGVVEVEGVVSEPATEEADKAAEGVPNFWVTAMKTNEVLAESIQERDEEALKYLKDIKWSRVELPKDDAQKGEASKGFKLEFFFDPNPFFTNSVLTKTYYMIDEDEPILEKAIGTVIEWCPGKCLTQKILKKKPKKGSKNSKPITKTEAVDSFFNFFSPPDVPEDEEEIDEDAADELQALMEQDYDVG
;
A
#
# COMPACT_ATOMS: atom_id res chain seq x y z
N MET A 1 27.93 -18.11 -19.64
CA MET A 1 28.13 -16.82 -18.99
C MET A 1 29.36 -16.18 -19.58
N SER A 2 29.23 -14.96 -20.06
CA SER A 2 30.35 -14.15 -20.54
C SER A 2 31.11 -13.54 -19.37
N ASP A 3 32.35 -13.07 -19.59
CA ASP A 3 33.10 -12.33 -18.57
C ASP A 3 32.34 -11.08 -18.07
N HIS A 4 31.44 -10.53 -18.89
CA HIS A 4 30.54 -9.43 -18.50
C HIS A 4 29.55 -9.90 -17.43
N ASP A 5 28.85 -11.01 -17.67
CA ASP A 5 27.84 -11.56 -16.75
C ASP A 5 28.44 -11.86 -15.37
N GLU A 6 29.71 -12.32 -15.32
CA GLU A 6 30.42 -12.57 -14.06
C GLU A 6 30.78 -11.29 -13.30
N LEU A 7 31.15 -10.22 -14.00
CA LEU A 7 31.43 -8.92 -13.38
C LEU A 7 30.14 -8.24 -12.90
N GLU A 8 29.08 -8.37 -13.68
CA GLU A 8 27.75 -7.86 -13.38
C GLU A 8 27.14 -8.56 -12.15
N ALA A 9 27.26 -9.89 -12.06
CA ALA A 9 26.84 -10.63 -10.88
C ALA A 9 27.58 -10.16 -9.59
N LYS A 10 28.88 -9.88 -9.68
CA LYS A 10 29.66 -9.32 -8.55
C LYS A 10 29.20 -7.91 -8.20
N PHE A 11 28.93 -7.07 -9.20
CA PHE A 11 28.40 -5.72 -8.98
C PHE A 11 27.07 -5.77 -8.20
N PHE A 12 26.16 -6.67 -8.55
CA PHE A 12 24.89 -6.82 -7.82
C PHE A 12 25.07 -7.37 -6.41
N GLU A 13 25.98 -8.31 -6.21
CA GLU A 13 26.31 -8.81 -4.88
C GLU A 13 26.83 -7.67 -3.97
N GLU A 14 27.74 -6.85 -4.49
CA GLU A 14 28.27 -5.68 -3.77
C GLU A 14 27.21 -4.60 -3.54
N ARG A 15 26.38 -4.30 -4.54
CA ARG A 15 25.25 -3.36 -4.42
C ARG A 15 24.29 -3.82 -3.32
N ARG A 16 23.89 -5.09 -3.33
CA ARG A 16 22.99 -5.68 -2.32
C ARG A 16 23.59 -5.56 -0.92
N ALA A 17 24.86 -5.93 -0.75
CA ALA A 17 25.55 -5.84 0.53
C ALA A 17 25.63 -4.38 1.03
N LEU A 18 25.81 -3.43 0.13
CA LEU A 18 25.84 -2.01 0.45
C LEU A 18 24.46 -1.50 0.90
N GLU A 19 23.40 -1.85 0.18
CA GLU A 19 22.03 -1.46 0.52
C GLU A 19 21.60 -2.08 1.85
N ASP A 20 21.87 -3.36 2.09
CA ASP A 20 21.59 -4.02 3.37
C ASP A 20 22.29 -3.35 4.55
N LYS A 21 23.54 -2.91 4.33
CA LYS A 21 24.30 -2.15 5.33
C LYS A 21 23.59 -0.83 5.65
N TYR A 22 23.21 -0.06 4.64
CA TYR A 22 22.56 1.23 4.85
C TYR A 22 21.14 1.09 5.40
N GLN A 23 20.40 0.06 5.00
CA GLN A 23 19.09 -0.25 5.57
C GLN A 23 19.21 -0.46 7.09
N LYS A 24 20.19 -1.22 7.56
CA LYS A 24 20.46 -1.39 9.00
C LYS A 24 20.83 -0.08 9.70
N LEU A 25 21.53 0.82 9.01
CA LEU A 25 21.87 2.15 9.54
C LEU A 25 20.67 3.09 9.60
N TYR A 26 19.69 2.94 8.70
CA TYR A 26 18.45 3.73 8.70
C TYR A 26 17.42 3.21 9.71
N GLN A 27 17.42 1.93 10.06
CA GLN A 27 16.46 1.34 11.01
C GLN A 27 16.34 2.10 12.34
N PRO A 28 17.44 2.51 13.03
CA PRO A 28 17.34 3.33 14.23
C PRO A 28 16.66 4.68 14.00
N LEU A 29 16.84 5.29 12.83
CA LEU A 29 16.22 6.58 12.48
C LEU A 29 14.72 6.42 12.26
N TYR A 30 14.29 5.37 11.58
CA TYR A 30 12.87 5.06 11.39
C TYR A 30 12.19 4.68 12.70
N THR A 31 12.88 3.91 13.57
CA THR A 31 12.40 3.61 14.92
C THR A 31 12.22 4.89 15.73
N LYS A 32 13.20 5.79 15.71
CA LYS A 32 13.10 7.09 16.39
C LYS A 32 11.94 7.93 15.83
N ARG A 33 11.75 7.98 14.50
CA ARG A 33 10.60 8.66 13.89
C ARG A 33 9.29 8.06 14.40
N TYR A 34 9.18 6.74 14.42
CA TYR A 34 8.00 6.04 14.92
C TYR A 34 7.70 6.43 16.38
N GLU A 35 8.71 6.41 17.25
CA GLU A 35 8.57 6.79 18.66
C GLU A 35 8.08 8.22 18.84
N ILE A 36 8.60 9.17 18.06
CA ILE A 36 8.19 10.58 18.11
C ILE A 36 6.77 10.76 17.55
N VAL A 37 6.50 10.21 16.37
CA VAL A 37 5.21 10.35 15.69
C VAL A 37 4.07 9.77 16.53
N ASN A 38 4.32 8.67 17.23
CA ASN A 38 3.33 7.99 18.06
C ASN A 38 3.41 8.39 19.55
N GLY A 39 4.21 9.40 19.92
CA GLY A 39 4.23 9.94 21.28
C GLY A 39 4.89 9.04 22.34
N VAL A 40 5.62 8.02 21.93
CA VAL A 40 6.37 7.12 22.84
C VAL A 40 7.52 7.85 23.52
N VAL A 41 8.09 8.86 22.84
CA VAL A 41 9.18 9.69 23.36
C VAL A 41 8.82 11.17 23.14
N GLU A 42 8.85 11.97 24.20
CA GLU A 42 8.74 13.43 24.10
C GLU A 42 10.05 14.04 23.57
N VAL A 43 9.94 14.93 22.59
CA VAL A 43 11.10 15.66 22.05
C VAL A 43 11.35 16.89 22.91
N GLU A 44 12.50 16.96 23.58
CA GLU A 44 12.94 18.17 24.27
C GLU A 44 13.09 19.33 23.26
N GLY A 45 12.20 20.33 23.31
CA GLY A 45 12.40 21.62 22.65
C GLY A 45 11.34 22.11 21.66
N VAL A 46 10.22 21.40 21.45
CA VAL A 46 9.10 21.94 20.66
C VAL A 46 8.17 22.72 21.59
N VAL A 47 8.12 24.04 21.44
CA VAL A 47 7.14 24.91 22.10
C VAL A 47 5.76 24.52 21.57
N SER A 48 4.97 23.82 22.40
CA SER A 48 3.55 23.61 22.13
C SER A 48 2.84 24.97 22.11
N GLU A 49 2.32 25.39 20.95
CA GLU A 49 1.33 26.47 20.91
C GLU A 49 0.12 26.08 21.77
N PRO A 50 -0.56 27.04 22.44
CA PRO A 50 -1.56 26.71 23.45
C PRO A 50 -2.79 26.07 22.79
N ALA A 51 -2.98 24.77 23.03
CA ALA A 51 -4.17 24.03 22.65
C ALA A 51 -5.37 24.54 23.46
N THR A 52 -6.47 24.87 22.78
CA THR A 52 -7.78 25.17 23.39
C THR A 52 -8.40 23.90 24.02
N GLU A 53 -9.09 24.09 25.13
CA GLU A 53 -9.44 23.15 26.22
C GLU A 53 -10.38 21.94 25.89
N GLU A 54 -10.25 21.26 24.75
CA GLU A 54 -10.97 20.00 24.49
C GLU A 54 -10.06 18.80 24.13
N ALA A 55 -8.73 18.94 24.23
CA ALA A 55 -7.75 17.97 23.71
C ALA A 55 -7.13 17.02 24.76
N ASP A 56 -7.71 16.88 25.95
CA ASP A 56 -7.03 16.27 27.12
C ASP A 56 -6.92 14.73 27.16
N LYS A 57 -7.05 14.04 26.02
CA LYS A 57 -6.67 12.60 25.89
C LYS A 57 -6.04 12.21 24.54
N ALA A 58 -5.80 13.16 23.65
CA ALA A 58 -5.43 12.89 22.25
C ALA A 58 -4.05 13.43 21.84
N ALA A 59 -3.28 13.98 22.77
CA ALA A 59 -2.05 14.71 22.47
C ALA A 59 -0.76 13.89 22.76
N GLU A 60 -0.77 12.58 22.49
CA GLU A 60 0.47 11.79 22.44
C GLU A 60 0.93 11.71 20.98
N GLY A 61 2.09 12.30 20.66
CA GLY A 61 2.72 12.23 19.34
C GLY A 61 2.38 13.37 18.38
N VAL A 62 2.52 13.13 17.07
CA VAL A 62 2.22 14.08 15.99
C VAL A 62 0.93 13.66 15.30
N PRO A 63 -0.21 14.33 15.58
CA PRO A 63 -1.50 13.95 15.02
C PRO A 63 -1.50 14.00 13.49
N ASN A 64 -2.18 13.03 12.85
CA ASN A 64 -2.39 12.96 11.41
C ASN A 64 -1.09 12.94 10.57
N PHE A 65 0.06 12.62 11.18
CA PHE A 65 1.36 12.71 10.53
C PHE A 65 1.39 12.04 9.14
N TRP A 66 0.95 10.78 9.06
CA TRP A 66 1.03 10.01 7.82
C TRP A 66 0.05 10.49 6.75
N VAL A 67 -1.21 10.76 7.10
CA VAL A 67 -2.18 11.30 6.13
C VAL A 67 -1.74 12.65 5.61
N THR A 68 -1.17 13.52 6.46
CA THR A 68 -0.60 14.80 6.04
C THR A 68 0.62 14.61 5.13
N ALA A 69 1.53 13.69 5.48
CA ALA A 69 2.71 13.39 4.68
C ALA A 69 2.34 12.85 3.29
N MET A 70 1.41 11.89 3.23
CA MET A 70 0.95 11.28 1.97
C MET A 70 0.25 12.31 1.08
N LYS A 71 -0.59 13.19 1.64
CA LYS A 71 -1.26 14.26 0.88
C LYS A 71 -0.32 15.38 0.40
N THR A 72 0.91 15.43 0.89
CA THR A 72 1.92 16.39 0.42
C THR A 72 2.63 15.89 -0.86
N ASN A 73 2.56 14.59 -1.15
CA ASN A 73 3.04 14.01 -2.39
C ASN A 73 1.95 14.08 -3.46
N GLU A 74 2.28 14.57 -4.66
CA GLU A 74 1.30 14.83 -5.73
C GLU A 74 0.56 13.56 -6.18
N VAL A 75 1.31 12.49 -6.48
CA VAL A 75 0.77 11.20 -6.95
C VAL A 75 -0.15 10.57 -5.90
N LEU A 76 0.30 10.52 -4.65
CA LEU A 76 -0.51 9.97 -3.55
C LEU A 76 -1.75 10.82 -3.28
N ALA A 77 -1.65 12.14 -3.31
CA ALA A 77 -2.77 13.03 -3.03
C ALA A 77 -3.94 12.84 -4.00
N GLU A 78 -3.67 12.56 -5.28
CA GLU A 78 -4.72 12.29 -6.28
C GLU A 78 -5.51 11.00 -5.98
N SER A 79 -4.85 10.00 -5.40
CA SER A 79 -5.47 8.73 -5.04
C SER A 79 -6.30 8.79 -3.75
N ILE A 80 -6.04 9.75 -2.86
CA ILE A 80 -6.67 9.85 -1.53
C ILE A 80 -7.95 10.67 -1.59
N GLN A 81 -9.09 10.03 -1.32
CA GLN A 81 -10.38 10.71 -1.21
C GLN A 81 -10.64 11.18 0.22
N GLU A 82 -11.50 12.18 0.39
CA GLU A 82 -11.87 12.76 1.70
C GLU A 82 -12.32 11.69 2.72
N ARG A 83 -13.04 10.67 2.25
CA ARG A 83 -13.51 9.54 3.07
C ARG A 83 -12.39 8.58 3.52
N ASP A 84 -11.29 8.53 2.78
CA ASP A 84 -10.13 7.69 3.09
C ASP A 84 -9.32 8.31 4.23
N GLU A 85 -9.30 9.64 4.33
CA GLU A 85 -8.59 10.38 5.37
C GLU A 85 -8.98 9.90 6.76
N GLU A 86 -10.27 9.67 7.02
CA GLU A 86 -10.77 9.21 8.32
C GLU A 86 -10.20 7.85 8.73
N ALA A 87 -9.91 6.96 7.77
CA ALA A 87 -9.24 5.69 8.05
C ALA A 87 -7.71 5.87 8.14
N LEU A 88 -7.12 6.72 7.30
CA LEU A 88 -5.68 7.04 7.31
C LEU A 88 -5.23 7.76 8.59
N LYS A 89 -6.13 8.41 9.34
CA LYS A 89 -5.82 8.93 10.69
C LYS A 89 -5.34 7.86 11.67
N TYR A 90 -5.67 6.58 11.43
CA TYR A 90 -5.25 5.46 12.26
C TYR A 90 -3.91 4.84 11.80
N LEU A 91 -3.30 5.36 10.72
CA LEU A 91 -2.02 4.88 10.21
C LEU A 91 -0.89 5.35 11.14
N LYS A 92 -0.13 4.39 11.68
CA LYS A 92 0.95 4.61 12.66
C LYS A 92 2.35 4.58 12.05
N ASP A 93 2.53 3.75 11.03
CA ASP A 93 3.83 3.61 10.37
C ASP A 93 3.65 3.05 8.96
N ILE A 94 4.62 3.38 8.10
CA ILE A 94 4.79 2.77 6.79
C ILE A 94 6.23 2.26 6.74
N LYS A 95 6.38 0.96 6.47
CA LYS A 95 7.69 0.30 6.35
C LYS A 95 7.88 -0.26 4.95
N TRP A 96 9.14 -0.31 4.57
CA TRP A 96 9.66 -0.83 3.32
C TRP A 96 10.62 -1.98 3.63
N SER A 97 10.43 -3.15 3.01
CA SER A 97 11.34 -4.30 3.11
C SER A 97 11.45 -5.09 1.80
N ARG A 98 12.67 -5.47 1.42
CA ARG A 98 12.93 -6.36 0.28
C ARG A 98 12.21 -7.69 0.41
N VAL A 99 11.73 -8.17 -0.73
CA VAL A 99 11.20 -9.52 -0.88
C VAL A 99 12.22 -10.33 -1.66
N GLU A 100 12.65 -11.42 -1.06
CA GLU A 100 13.47 -12.43 -1.71
C GLU A 100 12.62 -13.71 -1.74
N LEU A 101 12.26 -14.19 -2.93
CA LEU A 101 11.67 -15.52 -3.01
C LEU A 101 12.75 -16.59 -2.84
N PRO A 102 12.47 -17.68 -2.09
CA PRO A 102 13.38 -18.80 -1.95
C PRO A 102 13.72 -19.41 -3.32
N LYS A 103 14.98 -19.84 -3.47
CA LYS A 103 15.51 -20.46 -4.70
C LYS A 103 14.87 -21.81 -5.06
N ASP A 104 13.94 -22.34 -4.27
CA ASP A 104 13.41 -23.69 -4.45
C ASP A 104 12.36 -23.80 -5.56
N ASP A 105 11.82 -22.67 -6.05
CA ASP A 105 11.02 -22.59 -7.28
C ASP A 105 11.88 -22.26 -8.53
N ALA A 106 13.21 -22.32 -8.42
CA ALA A 106 14.17 -21.99 -9.49
C ALA A 106 14.30 -23.09 -10.57
N GLN A 107 13.17 -23.60 -11.08
CA GLN A 107 13.17 -24.32 -12.36
C GLN A 107 13.26 -23.37 -13.57
N LYS A 108 13.07 -22.07 -13.34
CA LYS A 108 13.52 -20.98 -14.23
C LYS A 108 14.40 -20.05 -13.39
N GLY A 109 15.68 -19.98 -13.72
CA GLY A 109 16.67 -19.31 -12.88
C GLY A 109 16.43 -17.81 -12.82
N GLU A 110 15.88 -17.35 -11.69
CA GLU A 110 16.22 -16.13 -10.95
C GLU A 110 15.22 -16.04 -9.77
N ALA A 111 15.72 -15.76 -8.57
CA ALA A 111 14.81 -15.49 -7.45
C ALA A 111 14.07 -14.19 -7.79
N SER A 112 12.73 -14.21 -7.91
CA SER A 112 11.99 -12.97 -8.17
C SER A 112 12.36 -11.96 -7.08
N LYS A 113 12.90 -10.83 -7.52
CA LYS A 113 13.36 -9.77 -6.64
C LYS A 113 12.22 -8.80 -6.49
N GLY A 114 11.98 -8.27 -5.30
CA GLY A 114 10.78 -7.50 -5.11
C GLY A 114 10.81 -6.65 -3.88
N PHE A 115 9.71 -5.96 -3.67
CA PHE A 115 9.62 -4.97 -2.65
C PHE A 115 8.24 -4.97 -2.00
N LYS A 116 8.19 -4.96 -0.66
CA LYS A 116 6.96 -4.93 0.14
C LYS A 116 6.87 -3.66 0.97
N LEU A 117 5.71 -3.01 0.89
CA LEU A 117 5.25 -1.94 1.75
C LEU A 117 4.30 -2.50 2.81
N GLU A 118 4.47 -2.07 4.06
CA GLU A 118 3.65 -2.47 5.20
C GLU A 118 3.10 -1.23 5.90
N PHE A 119 1.77 -1.11 5.92
CA PHE A 119 1.04 0.00 6.52
C PHE A 119 0.44 -0.48 7.84
N PHE A 120 0.92 0.06 8.96
CA PHE A 120 0.54 -0.36 10.31
C PHE A 120 -0.58 0.54 10.83
N PHE A 121 -1.73 -0.03 11.14
CA PHE A 121 -2.90 0.70 11.63
C PHE A 121 -3.19 0.39 13.10
N ASP A 122 -3.65 1.40 13.82
CA ASP A 122 -4.35 1.20 15.09
C ASP A 122 -5.70 0.51 14.90
N PRO A 123 -6.25 -0.12 15.96
CA PRO A 123 -7.64 -0.55 15.96
C PRO A 123 -8.55 0.61 15.56
N ASN A 124 -9.33 0.41 14.51
CA ASN A 124 -10.09 1.48 13.87
C ASN A 124 -11.50 0.98 13.48
N PRO A 125 -12.46 1.89 13.24
CA PRO A 125 -13.83 1.49 12.95
C PRO A 125 -14.06 1.03 11.51
N PHE A 126 -13.04 1.01 10.64
CA PHE A 126 -13.19 0.74 9.21
C PHE A 126 -12.89 -0.71 8.85
N PHE A 127 -11.83 -1.30 9.39
CA PHE A 127 -11.41 -2.67 9.13
C PHE A 127 -10.69 -3.28 10.33
N THR A 128 -10.59 -4.61 10.36
CA THR A 128 -9.96 -5.36 11.47
C THR A 128 -8.46 -5.59 11.30
N ASN A 129 -7.92 -5.41 10.10
CA ASN A 129 -6.49 -5.57 9.84
C ASN A 129 -5.66 -4.58 10.65
N SER A 130 -4.63 -5.07 11.34
CA SER A 130 -3.61 -4.22 11.96
C SER A 130 -2.49 -3.83 11.01
N VAL A 131 -2.30 -4.60 9.93
CA VAL A 131 -1.30 -4.34 8.89
C VAL A 131 -1.93 -4.59 7.53
N LEU A 132 -1.81 -3.62 6.62
CA LEU A 132 -2.10 -3.79 5.21
C LEU A 132 -0.78 -3.82 4.45
N THR A 133 -0.57 -4.81 3.60
CA THR A 133 0.66 -4.93 2.82
C THR A 133 0.40 -4.82 1.33
N LYS A 134 1.35 -4.22 0.61
CA LYS A 134 1.44 -4.23 -0.84
C LYS A 134 2.82 -4.76 -1.23
N THR A 135 2.87 -5.76 -2.10
CA THR A 135 4.11 -6.41 -2.54
C THR A 135 4.21 -6.35 -4.05
N TYR A 136 5.33 -5.87 -4.57
CA TYR A 136 5.69 -5.91 -5.98
C TYR A 136 6.77 -6.95 -6.19
N TYR A 137 6.54 -7.87 -7.11
CA TYR A 137 7.52 -8.83 -7.61
C TYR A 137 8.02 -8.33 -8.95
N MET A 138 9.33 -8.25 -9.09
CA MET A 138 10.03 -7.74 -10.25
C MET A 138 10.77 -8.90 -10.91
N ILE A 139 10.77 -8.88 -12.23
CA ILE A 139 11.52 -9.84 -13.05
C ILE A 139 13.02 -9.54 -12.92
N ASP A 140 13.39 -8.26 -12.99
CA ASP A 140 14.76 -7.79 -12.91
C ASP A 140 14.88 -6.60 -11.94
N GLU A 141 16.05 -6.44 -11.33
CA GLU A 141 16.39 -5.34 -10.42
C GLU A 141 16.90 -4.09 -11.16
N ASP A 142 17.35 -4.23 -12.41
CA ASP A 142 18.04 -3.18 -13.17
C ASP A 142 17.14 -2.54 -14.23
N GLU A 143 16.32 -3.37 -14.87
CA GLU A 143 15.13 -2.92 -15.58
C GLU A 143 13.93 -3.34 -14.73
N PRO A 144 13.38 -2.47 -13.87
CA PRO A 144 12.31 -2.82 -12.94
C PRO A 144 11.01 -3.11 -13.70
N ILE A 145 10.94 -4.29 -14.30
CA ILE A 145 9.76 -4.81 -14.96
C ILE A 145 8.93 -5.49 -13.90
N LEU A 146 7.75 -4.90 -13.63
CA LEU A 146 6.79 -5.45 -12.70
C LEU A 146 6.23 -6.78 -13.23
N GLU A 147 6.49 -7.87 -12.52
CA GLU A 147 5.91 -9.19 -12.82
C GLU A 147 4.50 -9.29 -12.24
N LYS A 148 4.36 -8.90 -10.96
CA LYS A 148 3.13 -9.10 -10.20
C LYS A 148 3.05 -8.17 -9.01
N ALA A 149 1.86 -7.64 -8.76
CA ALA A 149 1.54 -6.96 -7.51
C ALA A 149 0.57 -7.80 -6.65
N ILE A 150 0.78 -7.85 -5.34
CA ILE A 150 -0.10 -8.51 -4.38
C ILE A 150 -0.42 -7.55 -3.24
N GLY A 151 -1.71 -7.26 -3.07
CA GLY A 151 -2.22 -6.48 -1.95
C GLY A 151 -2.94 -7.33 -0.90
N THR A 152 -3.00 -6.82 0.33
CA THR A 152 -3.78 -7.45 1.41
C THR A 152 -5.27 -7.25 1.20
N VAL A 153 -6.05 -8.33 1.30
CA VAL A 153 -7.51 -8.24 1.34
C VAL A 153 -7.94 -7.53 2.63
N ILE A 154 -8.62 -6.40 2.48
CA ILE A 154 -9.09 -5.60 3.61
C ILE A 154 -10.37 -6.20 4.20
N GLU A 155 -10.33 -6.51 5.49
CA GLU A 155 -11.43 -7.04 6.27
C GLU A 155 -12.33 -5.90 6.78
N TRP A 156 -13.11 -5.32 5.87
CA TRP A 156 -13.99 -4.19 6.17
C TRP A 156 -15.05 -4.51 7.23
N CYS A 157 -15.18 -3.62 8.20
CA CYS A 157 -16.29 -3.60 9.14
C CYS A 157 -17.63 -3.36 8.41
N PRO A 158 -18.76 -3.84 8.97
CA PRO A 158 -20.08 -3.71 8.34
C PRO A 158 -20.43 -2.26 7.95
N GLY A 159 -20.64 -2.01 6.65
CA GLY A 159 -21.02 -0.71 6.13
C GLY A 159 -19.89 0.34 6.11
N LYS A 160 -18.63 -0.09 6.29
CA LYS A 160 -17.46 0.78 6.34
C LYS A 160 -16.50 0.60 5.16
N CYS A 161 -16.87 -0.24 4.19
CA CYS A 161 -16.11 -0.44 2.97
C CYS A 161 -15.93 0.88 2.22
N LEU A 162 -14.68 1.32 2.08
CA LEU A 162 -14.35 2.54 1.35
C LEU A 162 -14.19 2.26 -0.14
N THR A 163 -13.87 1.06 -0.59
CA THR A 163 -13.68 0.79 -2.02
C THR A 163 -14.99 0.54 -2.78
N GLN A 164 -16.12 0.47 -2.08
CA GLN A 164 -17.41 0.08 -2.66
C GLN A 164 -18.59 0.89 -2.14
N LYS A 165 -19.56 1.18 -3.00
CA LYS A 165 -20.82 1.84 -2.67
C LYS A 165 -22.01 0.92 -2.86
N ILE A 166 -22.87 0.84 -1.84
CA ILE A 166 -24.08 0.01 -1.87
C ILE A 166 -25.24 0.79 -2.50
N LEU A 167 -25.73 0.33 -3.64
CA LEU A 167 -26.95 0.82 -4.30
C LEU A 167 -28.14 -0.08 -3.96
N LYS A 168 -29.09 0.46 -3.20
CA LYS A 168 -30.38 -0.21 -2.94
C LYS A 168 -31.35 0.06 -4.09
N LYS A 169 -31.67 -0.96 -4.90
CA LYS A 169 -32.75 -0.85 -5.90
C LYS A 169 -34.11 -1.09 -5.25
N LYS A 170 -35.08 -0.20 -5.53
CA LYS A 170 -36.48 -0.44 -5.14
C LYS A 170 -36.99 -1.70 -5.87
N PRO A 171 -37.68 -2.61 -5.18
CA PRO A 171 -38.26 -3.79 -5.83
C PRO A 171 -39.26 -3.38 -6.91
N LYS A 172 -39.27 -4.12 -8.04
CA LYS A 172 -40.24 -3.90 -9.12
C LYS A 172 -41.67 -4.03 -8.57
N LYS A 173 -42.50 -3.03 -8.86
CA LYS A 173 -43.91 -2.96 -8.43
C LYS A 173 -44.67 -4.16 -9.01
N GLY A 174 -44.93 -5.18 -8.19
CA GLY A 174 -45.67 -6.39 -8.57
C GLY A 174 -45.20 -7.71 -7.95
N SER A 175 -43.98 -7.79 -7.40
CA SER A 175 -43.51 -9.03 -6.75
C SER A 175 -43.93 -9.08 -5.29
N LYS A 176 -44.83 -10.02 -4.94
CA LYS A 176 -45.34 -10.22 -3.58
C LYS A 176 -44.31 -10.76 -2.57
N ASN A 177 -43.05 -10.98 -2.97
CA ASN A 177 -42.00 -11.53 -2.09
C ASN A 177 -40.55 -11.23 -2.54
N SER A 178 -40.26 -10.07 -3.14
CA SER A 178 -38.88 -9.75 -3.54
C SER A 178 -38.07 -9.17 -2.39
N LYS A 179 -37.07 -9.92 -1.89
CA LYS A 179 -35.98 -9.38 -1.07
C LYS A 179 -35.31 -8.20 -1.81
N PRO A 180 -34.88 -7.15 -1.12
CA PRO A 180 -34.14 -6.05 -1.76
C PRO A 180 -32.86 -6.60 -2.41
N ILE A 181 -32.67 -6.31 -3.70
CA ILE A 181 -31.41 -6.59 -4.40
C ILE A 181 -30.45 -5.46 -4.08
N THR A 182 -29.38 -5.79 -3.38
CA THR A 182 -28.25 -4.91 -3.10
C THR A 182 -27.27 -5.05 -4.27
N LYS A 183 -27.09 -4.00 -5.07
CA LYS A 183 -26.00 -3.95 -6.06
C LYS A 183 -24.86 -3.14 -5.45
N THR A 184 -23.63 -3.62 -5.59
CA THR A 184 -22.44 -2.90 -5.16
C THR A 184 -21.73 -2.35 -6.39
N GLU A 185 -21.14 -1.16 -6.28
CA GLU A 185 -20.40 -0.48 -7.34
C GLU A 185 -19.03 -0.07 -6.78
N ALA A 186 -17.97 -0.31 -7.54
CA ALA A 186 -16.62 0.12 -7.19
C ALA A 186 -16.55 1.66 -7.21
N VAL A 187 -15.76 2.24 -6.32
CA VAL A 187 -15.62 3.67 -6.16
C VAL A 187 -14.19 4.02 -5.82
N ASP A 188 -13.71 5.15 -6.33
CA ASP A 188 -12.33 5.61 -6.15
C ASP A 188 -12.00 5.77 -4.67
N SER A 189 -10.92 5.13 -4.25
CA SER A 189 -10.44 5.13 -2.88
C SER A 189 -8.96 4.77 -2.91
N PHE A 190 -8.16 5.41 -2.06
CA PHE A 190 -6.77 5.04 -1.85
C PHE A 190 -6.63 3.54 -1.53
N PHE A 191 -7.60 2.97 -0.82
CA PHE A 191 -7.57 1.56 -0.42
C PHE A 191 -7.72 0.57 -1.59
N ASN A 192 -8.05 1.03 -2.80
CA ASN A 192 -7.94 0.21 -4.02
C ASN A 192 -6.48 -0.17 -4.32
N PHE A 193 -5.49 0.58 -3.79
CA PHE A 193 -4.06 0.25 -3.87
C PHE A 193 -3.74 -1.16 -3.34
N PHE A 194 -4.53 -1.68 -2.38
CA PHE A 194 -4.36 -3.04 -1.85
C PHE A 194 -5.11 -4.11 -2.67
N SER A 195 -5.71 -3.73 -3.79
CA SER A 195 -6.38 -4.60 -4.75
C SER A 195 -5.84 -4.27 -6.14
N PRO A 196 -4.57 -4.64 -6.44
CA PRO A 196 -3.93 -4.32 -7.69
C PRO A 196 -4.71 -4.89 -8.89
N PRO A 197 -4.52 -4.33 -10.10
CA PRO A 197 -5.13 -4.87 -11.31
C PRO A 197 -4.77 -6.34 -11.52
N ASP A 198 -5.76 -7.16 -11.88
CA ASP A 198 -5.55 -8.57 -12.24
C ASP A 198 -5.00 -8.65 -13.67
N VAL A 199 -3.84 -9.28 -13.84
CA VAL A 199 -3.27 -9.56 -15.17
C VAL A 199 -3.85 -10.88 -15.68
N PRO A 200 -4.58 -10.89 -16.82
CA PRO A 200 -5.09 -12.12 -17.42
C PRO A 200 -3.93 -13.06 -17.77
N GLU A 201 -4.12 -14.38 -17.55
CA GLU A 201 -3.09 -15.37 -17.87
C GLU A 201 -2.92 -15.60 -19.38
N ASP A 202 -3.91 -15.18 -20.18
CA ASP A 202 -3.94 -15.34 -21.64
C ASP A 202 -4.04 -13.97 -22.31
N GLU A 203 -2.92 -13.52 -22.90
CA GLU A 203 -2.84 -12.25 -23.63
C GLU A 203 -3.74 -12.24 -24.88
N GLU A 204 -4.16 -13.41 -25.40
CA GLU A 204 -5.05 -13.50 -26.56
C GLU A 204 -6.53 -13.25 -26.21
N GLU A 205 -6.91 -13.19 -24.93
CA GLU A 205 -8.29 -12.93 -24.49
C GLU A 205 -8.62 -11.44 -24.30
N ILE A 206 -7.62 -10.55 -24.37
CA ILE A 206 -7.77 -9.11 -24.17
C ILE A 206 -7.59 -8.38 -25.50
N ASP A 207 -8.48 -7.44 -25.81
CA ASP A 207 -8.26 -6.55 -26.95
C ASP A 207 -7.17 -5.51 -26.64
N GLU A 208 -6.62 -4.89 -27.69
CA GLU A 208 -5.51 -3.93 -27.59
C GLU A 208 -5.87 -2.74 -26.68
N ASP A 209 -7.10 -2.22 -26.78
CA ASP A 209 -7.57 -1.09 -25.97
C ASP A 209 -7.61 -1.48 -24.46
N ALA A 210 -8.08 -2.68 -24.13
CA ALA A 210 -8.14 -3.16 -22.76
C ALA A 210 -6.75 -3.53 -22.20
N ALA A 211 -5.83 -4.00 -23.05
CA ALA A 211 -4.44 -4.24 -22.66
C ALA A 211 -3.72 -2.92 -22.33
N ASP A 212 -3.90 -1.87 -23.14
CA ASP A 212 -3.36 -0.54 -22.90
C ASP A 212 -3.91 0.09 -21.60
N GLU A 213 -5.22 -0.06 -21.35
CA GLU A 213 -5.84 0.42 -20.09
C GLU A 213 -5.29 -0.33 -18.87
N LEU A 214 -5.13 -1.65 -18.96
CA LEU A 214 -4.55 -2.45 -17.88
C LEU A 214 -3.10 -2.04 -17.61
N GLN A 215 -2.30 -1.82 -18.65
CA GLN A 215 -0.92 -1.38 -18.51
C GLN A 215 -0.84 -0.01 -17.82
N ALA A 216 -1.68 0.94 -18.21
CA ALA A 216 -1.74 2.26 -17.58
C ALA A 216 -2.13 2.18 -16.09
N LEU A 217 -3.06 1.29 -15.74
CA LEU A 217 -3.45 1.05 -14.34
C LEU A 217 -2.31 0.41 -13.53
N MET A 218 -1.56 -0.51 -14.12
CA MET A 218 -0.39 -1.13 -13.47
C MET A 218 0.74 -0.13 -13.26
N GLU A 219 1.02 0.73 -14.25
CA GLU A 219 2.01 1.81 -14.15
C GLU A 219 1.62 2.80 -13.05
N GLN A 220 0.35 3.25 -13.03
CA GLN A 220 -0.15 4.12 -11.97
C GLN A 220 -0.05 3.45 -10.59
N ASP A 221 -0.40 2.17 -10.48
CA ASP A 221 -0.29 1.42 -9.22
C ASP A 221 1.17 1.28 -8.75
N TYR A 222 2.10 1.12 -9.68
CA TYR A 222 3.54 1.07 -9.39
C TYR A 222 4.09 2.44 -8.96
N ASP A 223 3.72 3.52 -9.65
CA ASP A 223 4.15 4.90 -9.33
C ASP A 223 3.71 5.36 -7.93
N VAL A 224 2.58 4.84 -7.45
CA VAL A 224 2.08 5.07 -6.09
C VAL A 224 2.91 4.33 -5.03
N GLY A 225 3.51 3.18 -5.38
CA GLY A 225 4.24 2.29 -4.47
C GLY A 225 5.69 2.69 -4.22
#